data_AF-A0A7J5L7C1-F1
#
_entry.id   AF-A0A7J5L7C1-F1
#
_cell.length_a   1.000
_cell.length_b   1.000
_cell.length_c   1.000
_cell.angle_alpha   90.00
_cell.angle_beta   90.00
_cell.angle_gamma   90.00
#
_symmetry.space_group_name_H-M   'P 1'
#
loop_
_entity.id
_entity.type
_entity.pdbx_description
1 polymer ?
#
loop_
_entity_poly.entity_id
_entity_poly.type
_entity_poly.pdbx_seq_one_letter_code
_entity_poly.pdbx_strand_id
1 'polypeptide(L)'
;MKDLTTFTLSVIQELEDEGRFGTAHVYRSMLRAFQRYWESQHPKTEIRMRKVFDAATIQKFERHLLERMLKLNTMSTYLRMLRAVYNRALLAGLTGYVPGLFKHVYTGTRADVKRALLPAEMGQTLDTSASVRRELKEAQIWFALLFLLRGMPFADLARLRKCDFKDGVITYCRQKTGRQIRVHVTAEAAELIRQ
;
A
#
# COMPACT_ATOMS: atom_id res chain seq x y z
N MET A 1 -18.54 22.78 10.66
CA MET A 1 -18.29 21.32 10.65
C MET A 1 -17.72 20.98 9.28
N LYS A 2 -16.47 20.49 9.19
CA LYS A 2 -15.90 20.11 7.88
C LYS A 2 -16.68 18.91 7.33
N ASP A 3 -17.04 18.95 6.05
CA ASP A 3 -17.61 17.77 5.39
C ASP A 3 -16.55 16.65 5.24
N LEU A 4 -16.98 15.44 4.88
CA LEU A 4 -16.08 14.30 4.74
C LEU A 4 -14.97 14.57 3.72
N THR A 5 -15.29 15.26 2.62
CA THR A 5 -14.36 15.51 1.51
C THR A 5 -13.23 16.42 1.98
N THR A 6 -13.56 17.60 2.52
CA THR A 6 -12.56 18.56 2.97
C THR A 6 -11.67 17.97 4.07
N PHE A 7 -12.25 17.23 5.01
CA PHE A 7 -11.47 16.60 6.07
C PHE A 7 -10.57 15.47 5.56
N THR A 8 -11.07 14.63 4.66
CA THR A 8 -10.24 13.56 4.09
C THR A 8 -9.11 14.13 3.23
N LEU A 9 -9.34 15.23 2.51
CA LEU A 9 -8.30 15.93 1.76
C LEU A 9 -7.23 16.53 2.67
N SER A 10 -7.59 17.10 3.84
CA SER A 10 -6.56 17.57 4.78
C SER A 10 -5.73 16.41 5.34
N VAL A 11 -6.35 15.27 5.65
CA VAL A 11 -5.64 14.05 6.05
C VAL A 11 -4.71 13.53 4.94
N ILE A 12 -5.13 13.61 3.68
CA ILE A 12 -4.29 13.25 2.54
C ILE A 12 -3.08 14.17 2.45
N GLN A 13 -3.27 15.49 2.61
CA GLN A 13 -2.19 16.46 2.59
C GLN A 13 -1.18 16.20 3.72
N GLU A 14 -1.64 15.99 4.95
CA GLU A 14 -0.78 15.63 6.09
C GLU A 14 0.09 14.39 5.78
N LEU A 15 -0.52 13.35 5.19
CA LEU A 15 0.21 12.14 4.80
C LEU A 15 1.23 12.40 3.68
N GLU A 16 0.97 13.33 2.76
CA GLU A 16 1.90 13.71 1.70
C GLU A 16 3.06 14.52 2.25
N ASP A 17 2.80 15.44 3.18
CA ASP A 17 3.80 16.23 3.89
C ASP A 17 4.72 15.34 4.75
N GLU A 18 4.16 14.25 5.34
CA GLU A 18 4.92 13.19 6.02
C GLU A 18 5.70 12.26 5.05
N GLY A 19 5.60 12.47 3.73
CA GLY A 19 6.24 11.62 2.71
C GLY A 19 5.59 10.24 2.54
N ARG A 20 4.38 10.03 3.08
CA ARG A 20 3.63 8.76 3.07
C ARG A 20 2.70 8.65 1.86
N PHE A 21 3.23 8.96 0.67
CA PHE A 21 2.50 9.03 -0.60
C PHE A 21 1.68 7.75 -0.91
N GLY A 22 2.22 6.58 -0.60
CA GLY A 22 1.49 5.32 -0.79
C GLY A 22 0.23 5.21 0.06
N THR A 23 0.26 5.72 1.29
CA THR A 23 -0.94 5.75 2.16
C THR A 23 -1.91 6.82 1.68
N ALA A 24 -1.41 8.03 1.36
CA ALA A 24 -2.20 9.13 0.82
C ALA A 24 -2.96 8.73 -0.46
N HIS A 25 -2.30 8.01 -1.37
CA HIS A 25 -2.90 7.49 -2.60
C HIS A 25 -4.11 6.58 -2.33
N VAL A 26 -4.02 5.71 -1.33
CA VAL A 26 -5.12 4.80 -0.96
C VAL A 26 -6.27 5.57 -0.31
N TYR A 27 -6.00 6.57 0.54
CA TYR A 27 -7.03 7.47 1.07
C TYR A 27 -7.75 8.23 -0.05
N ARG A 28 -7.00 8.77 -1.02
CA ARG A 28 -7.55 9.46 -2.19
C ARG A 28 -8.43 8.54 -3.04
N SER A 29 -8.00 7.30 -3.24
CA SER A 29 -8.76 6.30 -3.98
C SER A 29 -10.05 5.91 -3.26
N MET A 30 -10.00 5.74 -1.94
CA MET A 30 -11.18 5.53 -1.10
C MET A 30 -12.14 6.72 -1.19
N LEU A 31 -11.66 7.95 -1.03
CA LEU A 31 -12.49 9.15 -1.09
C LEU A 31 -13.23 9.25 -2.42
N ARG A 32 -12.52 9.06 -3.54
CA ARG A 32 -13.13 9.05 -4.88
C ARG A 32 -14.18 7.95 -5.03
N ALA A 33 -13.94 6.77 -4.46
CA ALA A 33 -14.92 5.69 -4.47
C ALA A 33 -16.17 6.05 -3.64
N PHE A 34 -15.98 6.66 -2.47
CA PHE A 34 -17.08 7.11 -1.63
C PHE A 34 -17.87 8.25 -2.26
N GLN A 35 -17.22 9.22 -2.90
CA GLN A 35 -17.88 10.32 -3.62
C GLN A 35 -18.78 9.80 -4.74
N ARG A 36 -18.32 8.81 -5.52
CA ARG A 36 -19.15 8.18 -6.55
C ARG A 36 -20.37 7.47 -5.98
N TYR A 37 -20.18 6.72 -4.89
CA TYR A 37 -21.29 6.12 -4.15
C TYR A 37 -22.28 7.20 -3.68
N TRP A 38 -21.78 8.25 -3.04
CA TRP A 38 -22.59 9.31 -2.48
C TRP A 38 -23.41 10.03 -3.55
N GLU A 39 -22.79 10.41 -4.66
CA GLU A 39 -23.47 11.05 -5.79
C GLU A 39 -24.58 10.16 -6.36
N SER A 40 -24.37 8.84 -6.43
CA SER A 40 -25.40 7.89 -6.90
C SER A 40 -26.65 7.81 -6.03
N GLN A 41 -26.53 8.12 -4.73
CA GLN A 41 -27.63 8.00 -3.76
C GLN A 41 -28.23 9.36 -3.39
N HIS A 42 -27.41 10.41 -3.43
CA HIS A 42 -27.74 11.75 -2.99
C HIS A 42 -27.15 12.81 -3.95
N PRO A 43 -27.69 12.92 -5.19
CA PRO A 43 -27.14 13.79 -6.22
C PRO A 43 -27.06 15.25 -5.76
N LYS A 44 -25.94 15.93 -6.06
CA LYS A 44 -25.71 17.35 -5.73
C LYS A 44 -25.83 17.68 -4.22
N THR A 45 -25.56 16.72 -3.34
CA THR A 45 -25.59 16.95 -1.89
C THR A 45 -24.20 16.91 -1.25
N GLU A 46 -24.02 17.76 -0.25
CA GLU A 46 -22.83 17.78 0.59
C GLU A 46 -22.67 16.46 1.38
N ILE A 47 -21.43 15.97 1.46
CA ILE A 47 -21.09 14.72 2.16
C ILE A 47 -20.88 14.97 3.67
N ARG A 48 -21.98 15.24 4.39
CA ARG A 48 -21.92 15.54 5.83
C ARG A 48 -21.51 14.31 6.65
N MET A 49 -20.47 14.45 7.47
CA MET A 49 -19.94 13.35 8.31
C MET A 49 -21.01 12.61 9.12
N ARG A 50 -21.97 13.34 9.70
CA ARG A 50 -23.08 12.74 10.48
C ARG A 50 -23.96 11.77 9.69
N LYS A 51 -24.06 11.94 8.37
CA LYS A 51 -24.81 11.03 7.50
C LYS A 51 -23.92 9.88 6.99
N VAL A 52 -22.61 10.14 6.88
CA VAL A 52 -21.61 9.15 6.46
C VAL A 52 -21.38 8.10 7.53
N PHE A 53 -21.15 8.55 8.76
CA PHE A 53 -20.80 7.69 9.89
C PHE A 53 -22.06 7.13 10.57
N ASP A 54 -22.86 6.45 9.75
CA ASP A 54 -24.02 5.66 10.13
C ASP A 54 -23.84 4.22 9.61
N ALA A 55 -24.23 3.23 10.39
CA ALA A 55 -24.00 1.83 10.06
C ALA A 55 -24.69 1.41 8.75
N ALA A 56 -25.89 1.94 8.46
CA ALA A 56 -26.59 1.64 7.22
C ALA A 56 -25.88 2.28 6.01
N THR A 57 -25.35 3.50 6.16
CA THR A 57 -24.52 4.14 5.12
C THR A 57 -23.25 3.33 4.83
N ILE A 58 -22.54 2.85 5.85
CA ILE A 58 -21.31 2.04 5.66
C ILE A 58 -21.62 0.72 4.96
N GLN A 59 -22.71 0.03 5.31
CA GLN A 59 -23.15 -1.19 4.65
C GLN A 59 -23.61 -0.96 3.21
N LYS A 60 -24.34 0.13 2.94
CA LYS A 60 -24.72 0.53 1.58
C LYS A 60 -23.50 0.85 0.73
N PHE A 61 -22.48 1.49 1.30
CA PHE A 61 -21.22 1.72 0.61
C PHE A 61 -20.51 0.41 0.27
N GLU A 62 -20.43 -0.56 1.20
CA GLU A 62 -19.88 -1.88 0.91
C GLU A 62 -20.63 -2.57 -0.24
N ARG A 63 -21.97 -2.55 -0.21
CA ARG A 63 -22.81 -3.10 -1.28
C ARG A 63 -22.55 -2.45 -2.63
N HIS A 64 -22.42 -1.13 -2.67
CA HIS A 64 -22.05 -0.41 -3.89
C HIS A 64 -20.68 -0.85 -4.43
N LEU A 65 -19.71 -1.15 -3.56
CA LEU A 65 -18.41 -1.68 -4.00
C LEU A 65 -18.51 -3.11 -4.56
N LEU A 66 -19.41 -3.94 -4.01
CA LEU A 66 -19.72 -5.28 -4.52
C LEU A 66 -20.40 -5.21 -5.90
N GLU A 67 -21.40 -4.34 -6.06
CA GLU A 67 -22.12 -4.13 -7.33
C GLU A 67 -21.19 -3.67 -8.45
N ARG A 68 -20.11 -2.95 -8.10
CA ARG A 68 -19.03 -2.57 -9.02
C ARG A 68 -18.00 -3.68 -9.27
N MET A 69 -18.26 -4.90 -8.82
CA MET A 69 -17.44 -6.09 -9.02
C MET A 69 -16.00 -5.94 -8.51
N LEU A 70 -15.79 -5.12 -7.47
CA LEU A 70 -14.47 -4.98 -6.85
C LEU A 70 -14.11 -6.25 -6.07
N LYS A 71 -12.82 -6.60 -6.10
CA LYS A 71 -12.30 -7.71 -5.28
C LYS A 71 -12.36 -7.36 -3.79
N LEU A 72 -12.56 -8.37 -2.95
CA LEU A 72 -12.72 -8.22 -1.50
C LEU A 72 -11.57 -7.44 -0.83
N ASN A 73 -10.33 -7.62 -1.28
CA ASN A 73 -9.19 -6.87 -0.74
C ASN A 73 -9.27 -5.36 -1.04
N THR A 74 -9.74 -4.99 -2.24
CA THR A 74 -9.93 -3.58 -2.60
C THR A 74 -11.04 -2.99 -1.76
N MET A 75 -12.17 -3.69 -1.62
CA MET A 75 -13.28 -3.25 -0.77
C MET A 75 -12.85 -3.05 0.68
N SER A 76 -12.22 -4.07 1.28
CA SER A 76 -11.69 -3.99 2.65
C SER A 76 -10.68 -2.85 2.81
N THR A 77 -9.84 -2.62 1.80
CA THR A 77 -8.89 -1.49 1.83
C THR A 77 -9.63 -0.17 1.92
N TYR A 78 -10.67 0.05 1.13
CA TYR A 78 -11.48 1.27 1.21
C TYR A 78 -12.23 1.38 2.54
N LEU A 79 -12.85 0.31 3.02
CA LEU A 79 -13.55 0.31 4.31
C LEU A 79 -12.60 0.57 5.48
N ARG A 80 -11.38 0.03 5.46
CA ARG A 80 -10.33 0.32 6.46
C ARG A 80 -9.86 1.76 6.41
N MET A 81 -9.71 2.36 5.23
CA MET A 81 -9.37 3.79 5.12
C MET A 81 -10.51 4.68 5.61
N LEU A 82 -11.75 4.36 5.27
CA LEU A 82 -12.92 5.10 5.77
C LEU A 82 -13.02 5.00 7.30
N ARG A 83 -12.76 3.82 7.88
CA ARG A 83 -12.65 3.63 9.33
C ARG A 83 -11.54 4.47 9.95
N ALA A 84 -10.39 4.57 9.29
CA ALA A 84 -9.30 5.40 9.77
C ALA A 84 -9.66 6.91 9.72
N VAL A 85 -10.35 7.36 8.67
CA VAL A 85 -10.91 8.72 8.60
C VAL A 85 -11.93 8.97 9.71
N TYR A 86 -12.84 8.03 9.98
CA TYR A 86 -13.78 8.09 11.10
C TYR A 86 -13.05 8.25 12.44
N ASN A 87 -12.05 7.41 12.71
CA ASN A 87 -11.28 7.48 13.97
C ASN A 87 -10.55 8.83 14.11
N ARG A 88 -9.96 9.36 13.04
CA ARG A 88 -9.35 10.69 13.04
C ARG A 88 -10.38 11.80 13.30
N ALA A 89 -11.55 11.73 12.66
CA ALA A 89 -12.63 12.68 12.85
C ALA A 89 -13.17 12.65 14.29
N LEU A 90 -13.26 11.46 14.88
CA LEU A 90 -13.66 11.26 16.27
C LEU A 90 -12.67 11.92 17.24
N LEU A 91 -11.36 11.69 17.05
CA LEU A 91 -10.31 12.32 17.86
C LEU A 91 -10.30 13.85 17.71
N ALA A 92 -10.63 14.36 16.52
CA ALA A 92 -10.73 15.80 16.26
C ALA A 92 -12.06 16.44 16.74
N GLY A 93 -12.96 15.67 17.37
CA GLY A 93 -14.26 16.16 17.85
C GLY A 93 -15.24 16.55 16.73
N LEU A 94 -15.03 16.08 15.49
CA LEU A 94 -15.86 16.41 14.32
C LEU A 94 -17.06 15.47 14.15
N THR A 95 -17.06 14.33 14.85
CA THR A 95 -18.15 13.36 14.86
C THR A 95 -18.27 12.66 16.22
N GLY A 96 -19.42 12.07 16.50
CA GLY A 96 -19.68 11.31 17.73
C GLY A 96 -19.26 9.85 17.61
N TYR A 97 -19.05 9.20 18.75
CA TYR A 97 -18.76 7.77 18.80
C TYR A 97 -20.01 6.95 18.45
N VAL A 98 -19.88 6.06 17.46
CA VAL A 98 -20.91 5.10 17.05
C VAL A 98 -20.42 3.67 17.34
N PRO A 99 -21.02 2.98 18.33
CA PRO A 99 -20.66 1.60 18.65
C PRO A 99 -20.80 0.67 17.44
N GLY A 100 -19.77 -0.11 17.15
CA GLY A 100 -19.84 -1.14 16.10
C GLY A 100 -20.04 -0.61 14.67
N LEU A 101 -19.72 0.65 14.38
CA LEU A 101 -19.94 1.28 13.06
C LEU A 101 -19.46 0.45 11.86
N PHE A 102 -18.35 -0.29 12.00
CA PHE A 102 -17.77 -1.15 10.97
C PHE A 102 -17.90 -2.65 11.29
N LYS A 103 -18.72 -3.05 12.26
CA LYS A 103 -18.82 -4.44 12.75
C LYS A 103 -19.34 -5.41 11.69
N HIS A 104 -20.25 -4.94 10.83
CA HIS A 104 -20.97 -5.77 9.86
C HIS A 104 -20.44 -5.65 8.43
N VAL A 105 -19.28 -5.02 8.24
CA VAL A 105 -18.64 -4.90 6.92
C VAL A 105 -17.28 -5.58 6.90
N TYR A 106 -16.90 -6.10 5.75
CA TYR A 106 -15.66 -6.84 5.58
C TYR A 106 -14.44 -5.91 5.61
N THR A 107 -13.62 -6.03 6.65
CA THR A 107 -12.36 -5.29 6.82
C THR A 107 -11.13 -6.21 6.91
N GLY A 108 -11.27 -7.48 6.51
CA GLY A 108 -10.20 -8.49 6.52
C GLY A 108 -9.28 -8.43 5.29
N THR A 109 -8.29 -9.31 5.23
CA THR A 109 -7.40 -9.48 4.06
C THR A 109 -7.45 -10.94 3.59
N ARG A 110 -7.53 -11.17 2.28
CA ARG A 110 -7.41 -12.50 1.65
C ARG A 110 -6.09 -12.62 0.89
N ALA A 111 -5.44 -13.76 1.01
CA ALA A 111 -4.20 -14.10 0.29
C ALA A 111 -4.29 -15.55 -0.20
N ASP A 112 -5.35 -15.83 -0.97
CA ASP A 112 -5.72 -17.14 -1.51
C ASP A 112 -4.89 -17.55 -2.74
N VAL A 113 -4.21 -16.60 -3.38
CA VAL A 113 -3.37 -16.86 -4.57
C VAL A 113 -1.91 -17.07 -4.17
N LYS A 114 -1.36 -18.26 -4.42
CA LYS A 114 0.09 -18.53 -4.29
C LYS A 114 0.83 -17.79 -5.40
N ARG A 115 1.75 -16.90 -5.01
CA ARG A 115 2.59 -16.09 -5.91
C ARG A 115 4.08 -16.44 -5.85
N ALA A 116 4.43 -17.41 -5.02
CA ALA A 116 5.82 -17.84 -4.88
C ALA A 116 6.22 -18.68 -6.09
N LEU A 117 7.38 -18.36 -6.67
CA LEU A 117 8.03 -19.16 -7.71
C LEU A 117 8.47 -20.50 -7.13
N LEU A 118 8.45 -21.54 -7.96
CA LEU A 118 9.00 -22.85 -7.65
C LEU A 118 10.54 -22.79 -7.65
N PRO A 119 11.24 -23.69 -6.93
CA PRO A 119 12.70 -23.71 -6.89
C PRO A 119 13.37 -23.81 -8.28
N ALA A 120 12.77 -24.58 -9.20
CA ALA A 120 13.27 -24.69 -10.57
C ALA A 120 13.16 -23.36 -11.34
N GLU A 121 12.04 -22.66 -11.20
CA GLU A 121 11.80 -21.34 -11.82
C GLU A 121 12.73 -20.28 -11.21
N MET A 122 12.95 -20.34 -9.90
CA MET A 122 13.92 -19.50 -9.20
C MET A 122 15.33 -19.73 -9.74
N GLY A 123 15.77 -20.99 -9.89
CA GLY A 123 17.09 -21.34 -10.42
C GLY A 123 17.31 -20.78 -11.83
N GLN A 124 16.32 -20.95 -12.72
CA GLN A 124 16.38 -20.39 -14.08
C GLN A 124 16.46 -18.85 -14.08
N THR A 125 15.70 -18.19 -13.21
CA THR A 125 15.68 -16.73 -13.16
C THR A 125 16.98 -16.15 -12.57
N LEU A 126 17.59 -16.86 -11.60
CA LEU A 126 18.85 -16.48 -10.96
C LEU A 126 20.09 -16.78 -11.83
N ASP A 127 19.98 -17.63 -12.84
CA ASP A 127 21.09 -17.91 -13.76
C ASP A 127 21.35 -16.72 -14.70
N THR A 128 22.18 -15.80 -14.23
CA THR A 128 22.63 -14.64 -15.02
C THR A 128 23.65 -15.00 -16.09
N SER A 129 24.05 -16.27 -16.26
CA SER A 129 24.85 -16.70 -17.41
C SER A 129 23.99 -17.05 -18.63
N ALA A 130 22.71 -17.39 -18.39
CA ALA A 130 21.77 -17.73 -19.45
C ALA A 130 21.56 -16.56 -20.44
N SER A 131 21.45 -16.92 -21.72
CA SER A 131 21.14 -15.99 -22.80
C SER A 131 19.66 -15.56 -22.69
N VAL A 132 19.44 -14.44 -22.02
CA VAL A 132 18.17 -13.72 -22.03
C VAL A 132 18.22 -12.59 -23.04
N ARG A 133 17.04 -12.16 -23.53
CA ARG A 133 16.95 -10.98 -24.40
C ARG A 133 17.66 -9.80 -23.72
N ARG A 134 18.41 -9.02 -24.48
CA ARG A 134 19.25 -7.92 -23.95
C ARG A 134 18.45 -6.96 -23.08
N GLU A 135 17.20 -6.72 -23.43
CA GLU A 135 16.28 -5.82 -22.73
C GLU A 135 15.87 -6.34 -21.34
N LEU A 136 16.01 -7.64 -21.08
CA LEU A 136 15.65 -8.29 -19.81
C LEU A 136 16.86 -8.50 -18.89
N LYS A 137 18.08 -8.27 -19.38
CA LYS A 137 19.30 -8.58 -18.63
C LYS A 137 19.38 -7.79 -17.33
N GLU A 138 19.05 -6.50 -17.41
CA GLU A 138 19.04 -5.63 -16.24
C GLU A 138 18.01 -6.10 -15.22
N ALA A 139 16.78 -6.39 -15.65
CA ALA A 139 15.72 -6.90 -14.76
C ALA A 139 16.11 -8.21 -14.06
N GLN A 140 16.84 -9.09 -14.75
CA GLN A 140 17.39 -10.32 -14.18
C GLN A 140 18.40 -10.04 -13.06
N ILE A 141 19.30 -9.08 -13.27
CA ILE A 141 20.28 -8.65 -12.26
C ILE A 141 19.55 -8.06 -11.05
N TRP A 142 18.58 -7.17 -11.25
CA TRP A 142 17.75 -6.63 -10.16
C TRP A 142 17.07 -7.77 -9.39
N PHE A 143 16.45 -8.72 -10.07
CA PHE A 143 15.80 -9.86 -9.44
C PHE A 143 16.78 -10.69 -8.60
N ALA A 144 17.95 -11.01 -9.14
CA ALA A 144 18.97 -11.75 -8.42
C ALA A 144 19.46 -11.01 -7.17
N LEU A 145 19.68 -9.70 -7.27
CA LEU A 145 20.05 -8.87 -6.13
C LEU A 145 18.96 -8.82 -5.06
N LEU A 146 17.68 -8.71 -5.44
CA LEU A 146 16.56 -8.76 -4.48
C LEU A 146 16.61 -10.05 -3.64
N PHE A 147 16.91 -11.19 -4.27
CA PHE A 147 17.02 -12.47 -3.60
C PHE A 147 18.29 -12.58 -2.74
N LEU A 148 19.46 -12.34 -3.33
CA LEU A 148 20.76 -12.50 -2.68
C LEU A 148 20.95 -11.52 -1.51
N LEU A 149 20.36 -10.33 -1.59
CA LEU A 149 20.33 -9.35 -0.51
C LEU A 149 19.18 -9.58 0.48
N ARG A 150 18.85 -10.85 0.72
CA ARG A 150 17.91 -11.33 1.75
C ARG A 150 16.49 -10.79 1.59
N GLY A 151 16.00 -10.70 0.36
CA GLY A 151 14.64 -10.22 0.08
C GLY A 151 14.49 -8.71 0.29
N MET A 152 15.56 -7.93 0.05
CA MET A 152 15.50 -6.47 0.09
C MET A 152 14.36 -5.98 -0.82
N PRO A 153 13.51 -5.05 -0.39
CA PRO A 153 12.49 -4.48 -1.27
C PRO A 153 13.11 -3.71 -2.44
N PHE A 154 12.51 -3.79 -3.63
CA PHE A 154 12.99 -3.10 -4.82
C PHE A 154 13.19 -1.59 -4.63
N ALA A 155 12.26 -0.94 -3.94
CA ALA A 155 12.35 0.50 -3.66
C ALA A 155 13.58 0.87 -2.80
N ASP A 156 14.04 -0.04 -1.95
CA ASP A 156 15.23 0.15 -1.12
C ASP A 156 16.49 -0.15 -1.95
N LEU A 157 16.49 -1.24 -2.72
CA LEU A 157 17.59 -1.62 -3.62
C LEU A 157 17.90 -0.51 -4.63
N ALA A 158 16.86 0.06 -5.26
CA ALA A 158 16.99 1.15 -6.24
C ALA A 158 17.50 2.47 -5.65
N ARG A 159 17.56 2.60 -4.32
CA ARG A 159 18.04 3.80 -3.61
C ARG A 159 19.37 3.58 -2.88
N LEU A 160 19.93 2.37 -2.95
CA LEU A 160 21.24 2.11 -2.36
C LEU A 160 22.29 3.02 -2.98
N ARG A 161 23.16 3.55 -2.13
CA ARG A 161 24.31 4.37 -2.53
C ARG A 161 25.59 3.61 -2.24
N LYS A 162 26.66 3.96 -2.94
CA LYS A 162 27.98 3.34 -2.72
C LYS A 162 28.45 3.44 -1.27
N CYS A 163 28.13 4.53 -0.56
CA CYS A 163 28.49 4.71 0.85
C CYS A 163 27.70 3.82 1.81
N ASP A 164 26.58 3.23 1.38
CA ASP A 164 25.79 2.31 2.19
C ASP A 164 26.47 0.91 2.25
N PHE A 165 27.45 0.63 1.38
CA PHE A 165 28.25 -0.59 1.38
C PHE A 165 29.63 -0.35 2.02
N LYS A 166 29.92 -1.10 3.09
CA LYS A 166 31.20 -1.03 3.80
C LYS A 166 31.56 -2.40 4.37
N ASP A 167 32.81 -2.83 4.18
CA ASP A 167 33.37 -4.06 4.75
C ASP A 167 32.50 -5.30 4.49
N GLY A 168 31.98 -5.44 3.26
CA GLY A 168 31.13 -6.57 2.87
C GLY A 168 29.68 -6.49 3.38
N VAL A 169 29.26 -5.36 3.94
CA VAL A 169 27.91 -5.17 4.51
C VAL A 169 27.22 -3.97 3.89
N ILE A 170 25.98 -4.15 3.43
CA ILE A 170 25.06 -3.06 3.09
C ILE A 170 24.28 -2.68 4.33
N THR A 171 24.31 -1.40 4.71
CA THR A 171 23.52 -0.83 5.80
C THR A 171 22.59 0.25 5.25
N TYR A 172 21.27 0.07 5.40
CA TYR A 172 20.29 1.01 4.87
C TYR A 172 19.11 1.19 5.84
N CYS A 173 18.34 2.25 5.65
CA CYS A 173 17.08 2.47 6.35
C CYS A 173 15.91 2.08 5.45
N ARG A 174 15.14 1.06 5.85
CA ARG A 174 14.02 0.56 5.05
C ARG A 174 12.95 1.65 4.89
N GLN A 175 12.67 2.05 3.65
CA GLN A 175 11.77 3.17 3.35
C GLN A 175 10.38 3.00 3.99
N LYS A 176 9.83 1.77 3.96
CA LYS A 176 8.48 1.51 4.46
C LYS A 176 8.35 1.62 5.98
N THR A 177 9.40 1.29 6.74
CA THR A 177 9.30 1.12 8.20
C THR A 177 10.28 1.97 8.99
N GLY A 178 11.19 2.69 8.34
CA GLY A 178 12.23 3.50 9.00
C GLY A 178 13.25 2.67 9.79
N ARG A 179 13.24 1.34 9.64
CA ARG A 179 14.12 0.45 10.42
C ARG A 179 15.45 0.32 9.70
N GLN A 180 16.55 0.49 10.44
CA GLN A 180 17.88 0.18 9.93
C GLN A 180 18.04 -1.33 9.75
N ILE A 181 18.54 -1.74 8.59
CA ILE A 181 18.80 -3.12 8.22
C ILE A 181 20.26 -3.24 7.79
N ARG A 182 20.90 -4.32 8.20
CA ARG A 182 22.27 -4.70 7.81
C ARG A 182 22.22 -6.03 7.08
N VAL A 183 22.81 -6.09 5.90
CA VAL A 183 22.83 -7.28 5.03
C VAL A 183 24.26 -7.57 4.63
N HIS A 184 24.75 -8.77 4.95
CA HIS A 184 26.03 -9.25 4.43
C HIS A 184 25.90 -9.54 2.94
N VAL A 185 26.83 -9.02 2.15
CA VAL A 185 26.88 -9.21 0.69
C VAL A 185 27.71 -10.45 0.39
N THR A 186 27.12 -11.40 -0.32
CA THR A 186 27.84 -12.60 -0.78
C THR A 186 28.75 -12.26 -1.97
N ALA A 187 29.67 -13.16 -2.32
CA ALA A 187 30.57 -12.93 -3.45
C ALA A 187 29.81 -12.72 -4.77
N GLU A 188 28.75 -13.51 -4.97
CA GLU A 188 27.88 -13.47 -6.14
C GLU A 188 27.13 -12.14 -6.22
N ALA A 189 26.58 -11.65 -5.10
CA ALA A 189 25.92 -10.35 -5.06
C ALA A 189 26.90 -9.20 -5.32
N ALA A 190 28.13 -9.30 -4.80
CA ALA A 190 29.15 -8.29 -5.02
C ALA A 190 29.60 -8.21 -6.49
N GLU A 191 29.60 -9.32 -7.21
CA GLU A 191 29.87 -9.34 -8.65
C GLU A 191 28.77 -8.61 -9.42
N LEU A 192 27.51 -8.89 -9.13
CA LEU A 192 26.36 -8.24 -9.76
C LEU A 192 26.29 -6.73 -9.47
N ILE A 193 26.73 -6.28 -8.30
CA ILE A 193 26.78 -4.84 -7.94
C ILE A 193 27.87 -4.08 -8.72
N ARG A 194 28.92 -4.78 -9.20
CA ARG A 194 30.06 -4.17 -9.91
C ARG A 194 29.86 -4.04 -11.42
N GLN A 195 28.89 -4.74 -11.99
CA GLN A 195 28.51 -4.65 -13.41
C GLN A 195 27.84 -3.32 -13.71
#